data_AF-A0A954QSG9-F1
#
_entry.id   AF-A0A954QSG9-F1
#
_cell.length_a   1.000
_cell.length_b   1.000
_cell.length_c   1.000
_cell.angle_alpha   90.00
_cell.angle_beta   90.00
_cell.angle_gamma   90.00
#
_symmetry.space_group_name_H-M   'P 1'
#
loop_
_entity.id
_entity.type
_entity.pdbx_description
1 polymer ?
#
loop_
_entity_poly.entity_id
_entity_poly.type
_entity_poly.pdbx_seq_one_letter_code
_entity_poly.pdbx_strand_id
1 'polypeptide(L)'
;SPTLTPLEPFRESLCVLEGMTLDGGRAHKDGAGDHARALSSFLTASHPKKTHGADIRAGVSVDQLAARALGEQTRFPSLEVGCEQGSQAGNCDSGYSCAYSANISWRTESSPVAKETNPRLVFERLFLDGAEKGEQERMRRMLTKKSLLDFVLEDANDLQKKLGGTDRRKIDEYLTSVRELEQRIERA
;
A
#
# COMPACT_ATOMS: atom_id res chain seq x y z
N SER A 1 -13.32 9.37 -33.88
CA SER A 1 -13.97 10.29 -32.92
C SER A 1 -13.81 11.73 -33.41
N PRO A 2 -14.85 12.58 -33.37
CA PRO A 2 -14.77 14.00 -33.76
C PRO A 2 -13.65 14.77 -33.04
N THR A 3 -13.32 14.41 -31.80
CA THR A 3 -12.26 15.02 -31.00
C THR A 3 -10.85 14.74 -31.53
N LEU A 4 -10.67 13.67 -32.31
CA LEU A 4 -9.38 13.27 -32.89
C LEU A 4 -9.16 13.81 -34.31
N THR A 5 -10.14 14.49 -34.91
CA THR A 5 -10.06 15.04 -36.28
C THR A 5 -8.80 15.88 -36.54
N PRO A 6 -8.32 16.73 -35.60
CA PRO A 6 -7.08 17.49 -35.82
C PRO A 6 -5.81 16.63 -35.94
N LEU A 7 -5.86 15.37 -35.48
CA LEU A 7 -4.74 14.44 -35.49
C LEU A 7 -4.70 13.53 -36.73
N GLU A 8 -5.67 13.68 -37.65
CA GLU A 8 -5.75 12.89 -38.88
C GLU A 8 -4.43 12.82 -39.68
N PRO A 9 -3.66 13.93 -39.84
CA PRO A 9 -2.41 13.88 -40.58
C PRO A 9 -1.34 12.96 -39.96
N PHE A 10 -1.49 12.59 -38.68
CA PHE A 10 -0.54 11.75 -37.94
C PHE A 10 -1.05 10.34 -37.69
N ARG A 11 -2.15 9.92 -38.34
CA ARG A 11 -2.81 8.62 -38.11
C ARG A 11 -1.83 7.44 -38.10
N GLU A 12 -0.92 7.36 -39.08
CA GLU A 12 0.06 6.28 -39.19
C GLU A 12 1.14 6.30 -38.09
N SER A 13 1.26 7.41 -37.36
CA SER A 13 2.22 7.60 -36.26
C SER A 13 1.57 7.52 -34.88
N LEU A 14 0.26 7.23 -34.82
CA LEU A 14 -0.51 7.24 -33.57
C LEU A 14 -1.12 5.88 -33.29
N CYS A 15 -0.98 5.41 -32.04
CA CYS A 15 -1.74 4.30 -31.50
C CYS A 15 -2.77 4.85 -30.51
N VAL A 16 -4.06 4.68 -30.82
CA VAL A 16 -5.15 5.09 -29.93
C VAL A 16 -5.60 3.87 -29.13
N LEU A 17 -5.43 3.95 -27.80
CA LEU A 17 -5.91 2.92 -26.89
C LEU A 17 -7.33 3.28 -26.42
N GLU A 18 -8.28 2.37 -26.68
CA GLU A 18 -9.66 2.48 -26.22
C GLU A 18 -9.94 1.44 -25.12
N GLY A 19 -11.08 1.58 -24.42
CA GLY A 19 -11.49 0.60 -23.41
C GLY A 19 -10.73 0.69 -22.07
N MET A 20 -9.88 1.71 -21.88
CA MET A 20 -9.10 1.91 -20.64
C MET A 20 -9.92 2.49 -19.47
N THR A 21 -11.26 2.37 -19.51
CA THR A 21 -12.13 2.90 -18.45
C THR A 21 -12.09 1.98 -17.23
N LEU A 22 -11.76 2.55 -16.07
CA LEU A 22 -11.86 1.85 -14.79
C LEU A 22 -13.29 1.99 -14.25
N ASP A 23 -14.13 1.00 -14.53
CA ASP A 23 -15.53 1.01 -14.08
C ASP A 23 -15.65 1.14 -12.55
N GLY A 24 -14.73 0.51 -11.80
CA GLY A 24 -14.66 0.63 -10.34
C GLY A 24 -14.46 2.05 -9.80
N GLY A 25 -14.00 2.99 -10.64
CA GLY A 25 -13.91 4.42 -10.28
C GLY A 25 -15.26 5.15 -10.30
N ARG A 26 -16.29 4.59 -10.94
CA ARG A 26 -17.60 5.22 -11.09
C ARG A 26 -18.39 5.24 -9.79
N ALA A 27 -19.33 6.18 -9.70
CA ALA A 27 -20.17 6.35 -8.52
C ALA A 27 -21.10 5.17 -8.22
N HIS A 28 -21.53 4.41 -9.23
CA HIS A 28 -22.58 3.40 -9.11
C HIS A 28 -23.75 3.86 -8.21
N LYS A 29 -23.96 3.23 -7.05
CA LYS A 29 -25.00 3.60 -6.07
C LYS A 29 -24.44 4.37 -4.85
N ASP A 30 -23.15 4.66 -4.86
CA ASP A 30 -22.42 5.19 -3.71
C ASP A 30 -22.46 6.73 -3.65
N GLY A 31 -22.87 7.41 -4.73
CA GLY A 31 -22.93 8.87 -4.78
C GLY A 31 -21.54 9.51 -4.78
N ALA A 32 -21.36 10.64 -4.08
CA ALA A 32 -20.06 11.30 -3.96
C ALA A 32 -18.99 10.38 -3.33
N GLY A 33 -17.73 10.60 -3.69
CA GLY A 33 -16.61 9.75 -3.27
C GLY A 33 -15.53 9.56 -4.34
N ASP A 34 -15.42 10.51 -5.28
CA ASP A 34 -14.68 10.33 -6.52
C ASP A 34 -13.17 10.22 -6.29
N HIS A 35 -12.62 10.88 -5.26
CA HIS A 35 -11.20 10.78 -4.94
C HIS A 35 -10.85 9.40 -4.40
N ALA A 36 -11.61 8.91 -3.43
CA ALA A 36 -11.42 7.58 -2.85
C ALA A 36 -11.57 6.48 -3.91
N ARG A 37 -12.57 6.58 -4.79
CA ARG A 37 -12.78 5.63 -5.88
C ARG A 37 -11.71 5.70 -6.96
N ALA A 38 -11.34 6.89 -7.40
CA ALA A 38 -10.31 7.06 -8.43
C ALA A 38 -8.98 6.45 -7.97
N LEU A 39 -8.54 6.76 -6.75
CA LEU A 39 -7.28 6.22 -6.24
C LEU A 39 -7.34 4.71 -5.99
N SER A 40 -8.41 4.22 -5.36
CA SER A 40 -8.54 2.78 -5.06
C SER A 40 -8.59 1.94 -6.33
N SER A 41 -9.33 2.40 -7.35
CA SER A 41 -9.50 1.65 -8.60
C SER A 41 -8.28 1.72 -9.52
N PHE A 42 -7.39 2.71 -9.36
CA PHE A 42 -6.29 2.96 -10.29
C PHE A 42 -5.40 1.73 -10.55
N LEU A 43 -4.93 1.07 -9.49
CA LEU A 43 -4.10 -0.14 -9.62
C LEU A 43 -4.84 -1.44 -9.30
N THR A 44 -6.07 -1.37 -8.77
CA THR A 44 -6.85 -2.57 -8.41
C THR A 44 -7.94 -2.92 -9.41
N ALA A 45 -8.30 -1.98 -10.31
CA ALA A 45 -9.49 -2.01 -11.17
C ALA A 45 -10.81 -2.31 -10.44
N SER A 46 -10.82 -2.25 -9.10
CA SER A 46 -11.92 -2.68 -8.25
C SER A 46 -12.68 -1.48 -7.71
N HIS A 47 -13.98 -1.64 -7.54
CA HIS A 47 -14.79 -0.65 -6.82
C HIS A 47 -14.57 -0.80 -5.31
N PRO A 48 -14.06 0.22 -4.61
CA PRO A 48 -13.86 0.12 -3.17
C PRO A 48 -15.20 0.06 -2.45
N LYS A 49 -15.29 -0.72 -1.37
CA LYS A 49 -16.45 -0.75 -0.49
C LYS A 49 -16.58 0.59 0.23
N LYS A 50 -17.72 1.25 0.10
CA LYS A 50 -18.03 2.45 0.89
C LYS A 50 -18.14 2.12 2.38
N THR A 51 -17.18 2.60 3.14
CA THR A 51 -17.09 2.42 4.60
C THR A 51 -16.15 3.44 5.21
N HIS A 52 -16.35 3.73 6.50
CA HIS A 52 -15.55 4.64 7.30
C HIS A 52 -14.28 4.02 7.90
N GLY A 53 -14.05 2.70 7.73
CA GLY A 53 -12.73 2.11 8.01
C GLY A 53 -12.68 0.70 8.58
N ALA A 54 -13.71 0.23 9.29
CA ALA A 54 -13.64 -1.05 10.03
C ALA A 54 -13.47 -2.28 9.11
N ASP A 55 -14.02 -2.19 7.90
CA ASP A 55 -14.15 -3.28 6.94
C ASP A 55 -13.77 -2.81 5.52
N ILE A 56 -12.70 -2.02 5.42
CA ILE A 56 -12.18 -1.57 4.12
C ILE A 56 -11.93 -2.76 3.19
N ARG A 57 -12.32 -2.58 1.94
CA ARG A 57 -12.14 -3.55 0.87
C ARG A 57 -12.04 -2.84 -0.47
N ALA A 58 -11.00 -3.12 -1.24
CA ALA A 58 -10.89 -2.77 -2.64
C ALA A 58 -10.57 -4.05 -3.43
N GLY A 59 -9.34 -4.20 -3.88
CA GLY A 59 -8.81 -5.40 -4.55
C GLY A 59 -7.29 -5.47 -4.38
N VAL A 60 -6.67 -6.59 -4.76
CA VAL A 60 -5.20 -6.65 -4.83
C VAL A 60 -4.73 -5.80 -6.01
N SER A 61 -3.76 -4.93 -5.79
CA SER A 61 -3.27 -4.05 -6.85
C SER A 61 -2.25 -4.76 -7.75
N VAL A 62 -2.20 -4.34 -9.02
CA VAL A 62 -1.35 -4.97 -10.05
C VAL A 62 0.14 -4.89 -9.73
N ASP A 63 0.60 -3.82 -9.09
CA ASP A 63 1.98 -3.67 -8.61
C ASP A 63 2.32 -4.70 -7.52
N GLN A 64 1.35 -5.06 -6.66
CA GLN A 64 1.55 -6.08 -5.62
C GLN A 64 1.48 -7.50 -6.20
N LEU A 65 0.69 -7.71 -7.27
CA LEU A 65 0.76 -8.97 -8.03
C LEU A 65 2.13 -9.13 -8.71
N ALA A 66 2.66 -8.06 -9.31
CA ALA A 66 3.98 -8.05 -9.90
C ALA A 66 5.08 -8.29 -8.84
N ALA A 67 4.98 -7.63 -7.67
CA ALA A 67 5.90 -7.81 -6.56
C ALA A 67 5.96 -9.26 -6.07
N ARG A 68 4.82 -9.98 -6.05
CA ARG A 68 4.78 -11.41 -5.69
C ARG A 68 5.46 -12.29 -6.74
N ALA A 69 5.29 -11.98 -8.02
CA ALA A 69 5.82 -12.80 -9.12
C ALA A 69 7.32 -12.55 -9.38
N LEU A 70 7.78 -11.31 -9.20
CA LEU A 70 9.11 -10.87 -9.61
C LEU A 70 10.01 -10.45 -8.44
N GLY A 71 9.48 -10.35 -7.22
CA GLY A 71 10.18 -9.71 -6.12
C GLY A 71 11.43 -10.44 -5.63
N GLU A 72 11.59 -11.72 -5.95
CA GLU A 72 12.83 -12.46 -5.68
C GLU A 72 13.95 -12.14 -6.69
N GLN A 73 13.61 -11.52 -7.82
CA GLN A 73 14.56 -11.12 -8.87
C GLN A 73 15.04 -9.67 -8.71
N THR A 74 14.48 -8.95 -7.73
CA THR A 74 14.79 -7.55 -7.46
C THR A 74 15.30 -7.38 -6.03
N ARG A 75 16.12 -6.35 -5.77
CA ARG A 75 16.58 -6.03 -4.40
C ARG A 75 15.40 -5.77 -3.45
N PHE A 76 14.36 -5.11 -3.96
CA PHE A 76 13.12 -4.84 -3.24
C PHE A 76 11.94 -5.35 -4.07
N PRO A 77 11.05 -6.19 -3.50
CA PRO A 77 9.86 -6.67 -4.19
C PRO A 77 8.94 -5.55 -4.66
N SER A 78 8.85 -4.47 -3.88
CA SER A 78 8.10 -3.26 -4.19
C SER A 78 8.69 -2.06 -3.44
N LEU A 79 8.47 -0.86 -3.98
CA LEU A 79 8.87 0.40 -3.35
C LEU A 79 7.77 1.45 -3.55
N GLU A 80 6.93 1.61 -2.53
CA GLU A 80 5.85 2.58 -2.50
C GLU A 80 6.37 3.93 -2.00
N VAL A 81 6.29 4.96 -2.83
CA VAL A 81 6.77 6.32 -2.53
C VAL A 81 5.67 7.33 -2.82
N GLY A 82 5.58 8.39 -2.03
CA GLY A 82 4.65 9.49 -2.28
C GLY A 82 5.10 10.80 -1.67
N CYS A 83 4.39 11.88 -1.98
CA CYS A 83 4.72 13.21 -1.45
C CYS A 83 4.10 13.46 -0.07
N GLU A 84 2.96 12.82 0.24
CA GLU A 84 2.17 13.10 1.44
C GLU A 84 1.76 11.81 2.11
N GLN A 85 1.81 11.74 3.45
CA GLN A 85 1.55 10.47 4.15
C GLN A 85 0.06 10.09 4.06
N GLY A 86 -0.83 11.07 4.18
CA GLY A 86 -2.28 10.88 4.20
C GLY A 86 -2.77 10.23 5.50
N SER A 87 -4.04 10.46 5.85
CA SER A 87 -4.67 9.74 6.96
C SER A 87 -5.04 8.31 6.53
N GLN A 88 -4.93 7.35 7.45
CA GLN A 88 -5.30 5.95 7.20
C GLN A 88 -6.67 5.59 7.79
N ALA A 89 -7.25 6.46 8.62
CA ALA A 89 -8.51 6.22 9.30
C ALA A 89 -9.40 7.47 9.29
N GLY A 90 -10.71 7.26 9.37
CA GLY A 90 -11.71 8.32 9.37
C GLY A 90 -12.46 8.44 8.05
N ASN A 91 -13.30 9.48 7.96
CA ASN A 91 -14.13 9.78 6.81
C ASN A 91 -13.49 10.89 5.98
N CYS A 92 -12.79 10.55 4.90
CA CYS A 92 -12.08 11.55 4.11
C CYS A 92 -12.78 11.90 2.79
N ASP A 93 -13.74 11.08 2.35
CA ASP A 93 -14.42 11.33 1.08
C ASP A 93 -15.85 10.79 1.11
N SER A 94 -16.79 11.58 1.64
CA SER A 94 -18.24 11.32 1.53
C SER A 94 -18.71 9.94 2.03
N GLY A 95 -18.06 9.39 3.06
CA GLY A 95 -18.35 8.07 3.62
C GLY A 95 -17.31 6.99 3.28
N TYR A 96 -16.27 7.33 2.51
CA TYR A 96 -15.11 6.47 2.29
C TYR A 96 -14.00 6.73 3.29
N SER A 97 -13.31 5.65 3.65
CA SER A 97 -12.15 5.65 4.53
C SER A 97 -10.99 6.41 3.92
N CYS A 98 -10.26 7.16 4.75
CA CYS A 98 -9.03 7.84 4.33
C CYS A 98 -7.97 6.90 3.72
N ALA A 99 -7.99 5.61 4.08
CA ALA A 99 -7.13 4.61 3.47
C ALA A 99 -7.27 4.54 1.93
N TYR A 100 -8.46 4.80 1.39
CA TYR A 100 -8.75 4.77 -0.05
C TYR A 100 -8.19 5.97 -0.81
N SER A 101 -8.10 7.14 -0.17
CA SER A 101 -7.53 8.35 -0.77
C SER A 101 -6.05 8.55 -0.43
N ALA A 102 -5.52 7.77 0.53
CA ALA A 102 -4.11 7.85 0.91
C ALA A 102 -3.23 6.81 0.19
N ASN A 103 -3.79 5.75 -0.39
CA ASN A 103 -3.00 4.65 -0.97
C ASN A 103 -3.56 4.19 -2.33
N ILE A 104 -2.66 3.89 -3.26
CA ILE A 104 -2.98 3.27 -4.55
C ILE A 104 -2.56 1.79 -4.60
N SER A 105 -1.62 1.38 -3.75
CA SER A 105 -1.10 0.01 -3.66
C SER A 105 -1.84 -0.77 -2.56
N TRP A 106 -2.27 -1.99 -2.88
CA TRP A 106 -3.08 -2.85 -2.04
C TRP A 106 -2.54 -4.29 -2.07
N ARG A 107 -1.95 -4.70 -0.96
CA ARG A 107 -1.32 -6.03 -0.84
C ARG A 107 -2.37 -7.13 -0.81
N THR A 108 -3.48 -6.90 -0.14
CA THR A 108 -4.64 -7.78 -0.13
C THR A 108 -5.89 -6.94 -0.40
N GLU A 109 -7.06 -7.57 -0.55
CA GLU A 109 -8.31 -6.83 -0.73
C GLU A 109 -8.60 -5.83 0.40
N SER A 110 -8.07 -6.05 1.61
CA SER A 110 -8.32 -5.21 2.80
C SER A 110 -7.07 -4.55 3.40
N SER A 111 -5.91 -4.73 2.77
CA SER A 111 -4.62 -4.25 3.32
C SER A 111 -3.93 -3.32 2.31
N PRO A 112 -4.02 -1.99 2.50
CA PRO A 112 -3.25 -1.04 1.71
C PRO A 112 -1.77 -1.10 2.10
N VAL A 113 -0.90 -0.71 1.17
CA VAL A 113 0.54 -0.59 1.42
C VAL A 113 0.88 0.88 1.61
N ALA A 114 1.39 1.21 2.80
CA ALA A 114 1.83 2.56 3.11
C ALA A 114 3.06 2.94 2.27
N LYS A 115 3.08 4.19 1.82
CA LYS A 115 4.18 4.78 1.07
C LYS A 115 5.16 5.52 1.98
N GLU A 116 6.43 5.46 1.62
CA GLU A 116 7.47 6.31 2.22
C GLU A 116 7.39 7.72 1.62
N THR A 117 7.46 8.74 2.46
CA THR A 117 7.38 10.15 2.05
C THR A 117 8.66 10.91 2.34
N ASN A 118 9.56 10.33 3.14
CA ASN A 118 10.85 10.92 3.43
C ASN A 118 11.87 10.47 2.36
N PRO A 119 12.30 11.37 1.46
CA PRO A 119 13.23 11.02 0.40
C PRO A 119 14.59 10.56 0.94
N ARG A 120 14.99 11.00 2.14
CA ARG A 120 16.19 10.50 2.80
C ARG A 120 16.05 9.01 3.09
N LEU A 121 14.94 8.57 3.68
CA LEU A 121 14.74 7.15 4.01
C LEU A 121 14.70 6.28 2.74
N VAL A 122 14.09 6.78 1.66
CA VAL A 122 14.12 6.11 0.35
C VAL A 122 15.56 5.98 -0.17
N PHE A 123 16.34 7.07 -0.13
CA PHE A 123 17.73 7.08 -0.58
C PHE A 123 18.61 6.13 0.25
N GLU A 124 18.51 6.21 1.58
CA GLU A 124 19.26 5.35 2.50
C GLU A 124 18.95 3.88 2.21
N ARG A 125 17.67 3.54 2.02
CA ARG A 125 17.25 2.18 1.66
C ARG A 125 17.76 1.73 0.30
N LEU A 126 17.76 2.59 -0.72
CA LEU A 126 18.21 2.23 -2.07
C LEU A 126 19.73 2.04 -2.17
N PHE A 127 20.50 2.86 -1.45
CA PHE A 127 21.93 3.05 -1.75
C PHE A 127 22.89 2.79 -0.57
N LEU A 128 22.44 2.80 0.69
CA LEU A 128 23.35 2.65 1.83
C LEU A 128 23.50 1.21 2.35
N ASP A 129 22.73 0.25 1.85
CA ASP A 129 22.85 -1.18 2.16
C ASP A 129 24.11 -1.87 1.55
N GLY A 130 25.16 -1.10 1.26
CA GLY A 130 26.45 -1.61 0.77
C GLY A 130 27.68 -0.85 1.26
N ALA A 131 27.54 0.09 2.20
CA ALA A 131 28.67 0.80 2.78
C ALA A 131 29.04 0.16 4.13
N GLU A 132 30.14 -0.60 4.16
CA GLU A 132 30.74 -1.30 5.31
C GLU A 132 30.93 -0.44 6.60
N LYS A 133 30.69 0.87 6.55
CA LYS A 133 30.80 1.78 7.70
C LYS A 133 29.52 1.91 8.54
N GLY A 134 28.39 1.37 8.09
CA GLY A 134 27.10 1.44 8.80
C GLY A 134 26.77 0.22 9.66
N GLU A 135 27.52 -0.87 9.56
CA GLU A 135 27.11 -2.19 10.07
C GLU A 135 27.00 -2.24 11.59
N GLN A 136 27.87 -1.56 12.34
CA GLN A 136 27.78 -1.54 13.82
C GLN A 136 26.63 -0.69 14.34
N GLU A 137 26.38 0.47 13.73
CA GLU A 137 25.26 1.35 14.07
C GLU A 137 23.92 0.67 13.73
N ARG A 138 23.90 -0.03 12.59
CA ARG A 138 22.79 -0.83 12.12
C ARG A 138 22.55 -2.04 13.00
N MET A 139 23.58 -2.80 13.36
CA MET A 139 23.49 -3.95 14.27
C MET A 139 22.98 -3.52 15.65
N ARG A 140 23.45 -2.37 16.18
CA ARG A 140 22.89 -1.79 17.41
C ARG A 140 21.42 -1.45 17.26
N ARG A 141 21.02 -0.75 16.19
CA ARG A 141 19.60 -0.45 15.93
C ARG A 141 18.76 -1.70 15.71
N MET A 142 19.29 -2.73 15.06
CA MET A 142 18.62 -4.03 14.85
C MET A 142 18.41 -4.73 16.18
N LEU A 143 19.44 -4.80 17.04
CA LEU A 143 19.33 -5.41 18.37
C LEU A 143 18.32 -4.68 19.26
N THR A 144 18.32 -3.34 19.24
CA THR A 144 17.33 -2.55 19.99
C THR A 144 15.92 -2.73 19.43
N LYS A 145 15.76 -2.74 18.10
CA LYS A 145 14.44 -2.95 17.46
C LYS A 145 13.91 -4.36 17.72
N LYS A 146 14.76 -5.38 17.67
CA LYS A 146 14.40 -6.77 17.97
C LYS A 146 13.94 -6.91 19.42
N SER A 147 14.68 -6.37 20.37
CA SER A 147 14.28 -6.38 21.79
C SER A 147 12.95 -5.67 22.05
N LEU A 148 12.68 -4.56 21.36
CA LEU A 148 11.38 -3.87 21.45
C LEU A 148 10.25 -4.66 20.80
N LEU A 149 10.50 -5.31 19.66
CA LEU A 149 9.50 -6.15 19.00
C LEU A 149 9.19 -7.41 19.80
N ASP A 150 10.20 -8.07 20.36
CA ASP A 150 10.02 -9.24 21.22
C ASP A 150 9.13 -8.88 22.42
N PHE A 151 9.38 -7.71 23.04
CA PHE A 151 8.56 -7.18 24.13
C PHE A 151 7.10 -6.91 23.68
N VAL A 152 6.92 -6.27 22.53
CA VAL A 152 5.57 -5.99 21.98
C VAL A 152 4.85 -7.27 21.55
N LEU A 153 5.55 -8.28 21.06
CA LEU A 153 5.00 -9.58 20.69
C LEU A 153 4.54 -10.37 21.91
N GLU A 154 5.28 -10.33 23.00
CA GLU A 154 4.89 -10.95 24.26
C GLU A 154 3.61 -10.32 24.81
N ASP A 155 3.58 -8.98 24.90
CA ASP A 155 2.39 -8.23 25.32
C ASP A 155 1.19 -8.44 24.38
N ALA A 156 1.43 -8.49 23.06
CA ALA A 156 0.38 -8.70 22.07
C ALA A 156 -0.22 -10.11 22.17
N ASN A 157 0.60 -11.15 22.40
CA ASN A 157 0.12 -12.52 22.61
C ASN A 157 -0.73 -12.63 23.88
N ASP A 158 -0.35 -11.94 24.96
CA ASP A 158 -1.12 -11.91 26.20
C ASP A 158 -2.42 -11.13 26.07
N LEU A 159 -2.43 -10.05 25.28
CA LEU A 159 -3.63 -9.32 24.93
C LEU A 159 -4.56 -10.17 24.04
N GLN A 160 -4.00 -10.92 23.09
CA GLN A 160 -4.76 -11.77 22.18
C GLN A 160 -5.56 -12.87 22.90
N LYS A 161 -5.07 -13.34 24.06
CA LYS A 161 -5.78 -14.30 24.94
C LYS A 161 -7.01 -13.69 25.62
N LYS A 162 -7.10 -12.35 25.71
CA LYS A 162 -8.15 -11.61 26.43
C LYS A 162 -9.16 -10.94 25.49
N LEU A 163 -8.91 -10.91 24.19
CA LEU A 163 -9.72 -10.22 23.18
C LEU A 163 -10.79 -11.11 22.55
N GLY A 164 -11.90 -10.48 22.13
CA GLY A 164 -12.95 -11.12 21.33
C GLY A 164 -12.51 -11.40 19.89
N GLY A 165 -13.27 -12.23 19.16
CA GLY A 165 -12.87 -12.72 17.82
C GLY A 165 -12.63 -11.66 16.75
N THR A 166 -13.31 -10.50 16.82
CA THR A 166 -13.11 -9.39 15.88
C THR A 166 -11.80 -8.65 16.13
N ASP A 167 -11.49 -8.33 17.38
CA ASP A 167 -10.27 -7.61 17.75
C ASP A 167 -9.03 -8.49 17.58
N ARG A 168 -9.17 -9.79 17.85
CA ARG A 168 -8.12 -10.78 17.60
C ARG A 168 -7.62 -10.75 16.15
N ARG A 169 -8.54 -10.59 15.20
CA ARG A 169 -8.23 -10.52 13.76
C ARG A 169 -7.48 -9.24 13.40
N LYS A 170 -7.82 -8.11 14.03
CA LYS A 170 -7.12 -6.83 13.82
C LYS A 170 -5.70 -6.86 14.40
N ILE A 171 -5.53 -7.48 15.57
CA ILE A 171 -4.20 -7.71 16.15
C ILE A 171 -3.38 -8.65 15.26
N ASP A 172 -3.96 -9.72 14.70
CA ASP A 172 -3.26 -10.59 13.76
C ASP A 172 -2.81 -9.87 12.47
N GLU A 173 -3.65 -9.01 11.91
CA GLU A 173 -3.28 -8.15 10.77
C GLU A 173 -2.07 -7.26 11.13
N TYR A 174 -2.10 -6.63 12.31
CA TYR A 174 -1.02 -5.80 12.80
C TYR A 174 0.28 -6.60 13.01
N LEU A 175 0.21 -7.73 13.72
CA LEU A 175 1.37 -8.60 14.00
C LEU A 175 1.99 -9.17 12.71
N THR A 176 1.17 -9.47 11.71
CA THR A 176 1.66 -9.91 10.39
C THR A 176 2.46 -8.80 9.70
N SER A 177 1.97 -7.55 9.73
CA SER A 177 2.70 -6.40 9.18
C SER A 177 4.03 -6.14 9.90
N VAL A 178 4.08 -6.41 11.21
CA VAL A 178 5.27 -6.29 12.04
C VAL A 178 6.30 -7.40 11.70
N ARG A 179 5.88 -8.65 11.51
CA ARG A 179 6.77 -9.74 11.07
C ARG A 179 7.38 -9.52 9.69
N GLU A 180 6.61 -8.94 8.77
CA GLU A 180 7.15 -8.59 7.46
C GLU A 180 8.20 -7.48 7.54
N LEU A 181 8.04 -6.54 8.49
CA LEU A 181 9.08 -5.56 8.82
C LEU A 181 10.33 -6.25 9.38
N GLU A 182 10.19 -7.26 10.25
CA GLU A 182 11.32 -8.07 10.73
C GLU A 182 12.05 -8.79 9.60
N GLN A 183 11.32 -9.48 8.73
CA GLN A 183 11.92 -10.20 7.59
C GLN A 183 12.59 -9.24 6.60
N ARG A 184 12.06 -8.02 6.45
CA ARG A 184 12.73 -6.97 5.67
C ARG A 184 14.01 -6.47 6.34
N ILE A 185 14.09 -6.50 7.68
CA ILE A 185 15.30 -6.13 8.43
C ILE A 185 16.35 -7.25 8.38
N GLU A 186 15.95 -8.52 8.46
CA GLU A 186 16.88 -9.67 8.38
C GLU A 186 17.48 -9.89 6.99
N ARG A 187 16.74 -9.57 5.93
CA ARG A 187 17.18 -9.78 4.53
C ARG A 187 17.99 -8.62 3.94
N ALA A 188 18.15 -7.52 4.68
CA ALA A 188 18.82 -6.31 4.24
C ALA A 188 20.09 -6.11 5.06
#